data_AF-A0A290MTS1-F1
#
_entry.id   AF-A0A290MTS1-F1
#
_cell.length_a   1.000
_cell.length_b   1.000
_cell.length_c   1.000
_cell.angle_alpha   90.00
_cell.angle_beta   90.00
_cell.angle_gamma   90.00
#
_symmetry.space_group_name_H-M   'P 1'
#
loop_
_entity.id
_entity.type
_entity.pdbx_description
1 polymer ?
#
loop_
_entity_poly.entity_id
_entity_poly.type
_entity_poly.pdbx_seq_one_letter_code
_entity_poly.pdbx_strand_id
1 'polypeptide(L)'
;MSRPLAVLAACSTLLAAGPVHAQDNWKLVWSDEFNGTALDETKWTSAIDCGGGGNDERQCYADTPETLSVKDGALRLTVIKRKTWGVANPWAGPTGPLKTGDYASGKIVTQGKFSWRYGRVEARARVPGGQGVWPAIWMMPELSVYGGWPRSGEIDILETVNLGTPCPPVGEACADGRENRVFGTIHFAGDATGAHKQVSASTPLPASPDGFHVYAVEWSPEAIVWFLDGREYARATPQDWKRDDRPASAAPFDQPFHLIINLAFGGRWPESVNAKGIDEAALPATLEVDWVRVSQRTSQD
;
A
#
# COMPACT_ATOMS: atom_id res chain seq x y z
N MET A 1 25.56 10.08 64.81
CA MET A 1 26.38 10.23 63.58
C MET A 1 25.57 9.66 62.43
N SER A 2 24.82 10.52 61.75
CA SER A 2 23.86 10.11 60.71
C SER A 2 24.39 10.65 59.37
N ARG A 3 24.78 9.74 58.47
CA ARG A 3 25.21 10.09 57.11
C ARG A 3 23.97 10.22 56.21
N PRO A 4 23.86 11.26 55.36
CA PRO A 4 22.78 11.34 54.40
C PRO A 4 23.10 10.43 53.19
N LEU A 5 22.11 9.66 52.74
CA LEU A 5 22.14 8.97 51.45
C LEU A 5 21.94 10.02 50.35
N ALA A 6 22.91 10.16 49.45
CA ALA A 6 22.74 10.88 48.20
C ALA A 6 22.02 9.98 47.20
N VAL A 7 20.82 10.38 46.78
CA VAL A 7 20.10 9.75 45.67
C VAL A 7 20.68 10.32 44.37
N LEU A 8 21.43 9.50 43.63
CA LEU A 8 21.81 9.83 42.25
C LEU A 8 20.56 9.66 41.37
N ALA A 9 20.02 10.76 40.88
CA ALA A 9 19.07 10.75 39.78
C ALA A 9 19.82 10.38 38.49
N ALA A 10 19.66 9.14 38.04
CA ALA A 10 20.11 8.73 36.72
C ALA A 10 19.19 9.40 35.68
N CYS A 11 19.69 10.47 35.07
CA CYS A 11 19.04 11.14 33.96
C CYS A 11 19.20 10.24 32.73
N SER A 12 18.23 9.36 32.48
CA SER A 12 18.15 8.54 31.27
C SER A 12 17.91 9.46 30.08
N THR A 13 18.98 9.82 29.37
CA THR A 13 18.88 10.46 28.06
C THR A 13 18.24 9.47 27.09
N LEU A 14 16.97 9.69 26.76
CA LEU A 14 16.35 9.12 25.58
C LEU A 14 17.16 9.58 24.36
N LEU A 15 18.01 8.70 23.84
CA LEU A 15 18.53 8.82 22.49
C LEU A 15 17.33 8.71 21.56
N ALA A 16 16.81 9.85 21.11
CA ALA A 16 15.92 9.88 19.96
C ALA A 16 16.68 9.22 18.81
N ALA A 17 16.16 8.08 18.32
CA ALA A 17 16.65 7.47 17.10
C ALA A 17 16.41 8.48 15.98
N GLY A 18 17.47 9.19 15.59
CA GLY A 18 17.45 10.02 14.39
C GLY A 18 17.18 9.16 13.15
N PRO A 19 16.70 9.75 12.05
CA PRO A 19 16.42 9.00 10.83
C PRO A 19 17.71 8.33 10.35
N VAL A 20 17.68 7.01 10.23
CA VAL A 20 18.74 6.17 9.67
C VAL A 20 18.77 6.33 8.15
N HIS A 21 18.96 7.55 7.62
CA HIS A 21 19.00 7.77 6.17
C HIS A 21 19.95 8.90 5.74
N ALA A 22 21.03 9.15 6.50
CA ALA A 22 22.08 10.09 6.09
C ALA A 22 23.19 9.45 5.21
N GLN A 23 23.01 8.22 4.71
CA GLN A 23 24.06 7.50 3.97
C GLN A 23 23.84 7.39 2.45
N ASP A 24 22.66 7.72 1.94
CA ASP A 24 22.37 7.66 0.51
C ASP A 24 21.90 9.03 0.02
N ASN A 25 22.32 9.42 -1.18
CA ASN A 25 22.06 10.72 -1.83
C ASN A 25 20.57 11.01 -2.15
N TRP A 26 19.64 10.58 -1.30
CA TRP A 26 18.20 10.78 -1.45
C TRP A 26 17.81 12.22 -1.07
N LYS A 27 17.04 12.86 -1.96
CA LYS A 27 16.40 14.15 -1.72
C LYS A 27 14.89 13.95 -1.75
N LEU A 28 14.20 14.47 -0.74
CA LEU A 28 12.74 14.55 -0.74
C LEU A 28 12.28 15.42 -1.93
N VAL A 29 11.48 14.85 -2.82
CA VAL A 29 10.96 15.54 -4.01
C VAL A 29 9.46 15.80 -3.93
N TRP A 30 8.73 15.05 -3.10
CA TRP A 30 7.30 15.22 -2.89
C TRP A 30 6.87 14.62 -1.55
N SER A 31 5.89 15.21 -0.89
CA SER A 31 5.24 14.60 0.27
C SER A 31 3.81 15.07 0.46
N ASP A 32 3.04 14.28 1.20
CA ASP A 32 1.83 14.70 1.87
C ASP A 32 1.87 14.26 3.33
N GLU A 33 1.74 15.22 4.23
CA GLU A 33 1.77 15.02 5.68
C GLU A 33 0.36 15.07 6.28
N PHE A 34 -0.69 15.18 5.43
CA PHE A 34 -2.10 15.16 5.82
C PHE A 34 -2.50 16.08 7.01
N ASN A 35 -1.76 17.18 7.19
CA ASN A 35 -1.97 18.17 8.26
C ASN A 35 -3.17 19.11 8.01
N GLY A 36 -3.80 19.01 6.84
CA GLY A 36 -4.99 19.78 6.49
C GLY A 36 -6.25 19.27 7.19
N THR A 37 -7.40 19.83 6.79
CA THR A 37 -8.73 19.42 7.26
C THR A 37 -9.57 18.74 6.16
N ALA A 38 -8.97 18.52 5.00
CA ALA A 38 -9.57 17.90 3.81
C ALA A 38 -8.45 17.31 2.94
N LEU A 39 -8.83 16.47 1.97
CA LEU A 39 -7.91 15.94 0.98
C LEU A 39 -7.32 17.09 0.14
N ASP A 40 -6.00 17.10 -0.06
CA ASP A 40 -5.37 18.04 -0.97
C ASP A 40 -5.65 17.61 -2.43
N GLU A 41 -6.68 18.18 -3.02
CA GLU A 41 -7.08 17.88 -4.40
C GLU A 41 -6.04 18.32 -5.45
N THR A 42 -5.02 19.11 -5.09
CA THR A 42 -3.90 19.38 -6.00
C THR A 42 -2.95 18.20 -6.11
N LYS A 43 -2.99 17.28 -5.12
CA LYS A 43 -2.17 16.07 -5.04
C LYS A 43 -2.92 14.80 -5.37
N TRP A 44 -4.19 14.71 -4.95
CA TRP A 44 -4.95 13.48 -4.95
C TRP A 44 -6.30 13.61 -5.65
N THR A 45 -6.72 12.57 -6.34
CA THR A 45 -8.08 12.41 -6.84
C THR A 45 -8.74 11.25 -6.10
N SER A 46 -9.92 11.45 -5.55
CA SER A 46 -10.74 10.38 -4.97
C SER A 46 -11.41 9.54 -6.07
N ALA A 47 -11.53 8.24 -5.85
CA ALA A 47 -12.24 7.35 -6.77
C ALA A 47 -13.72 7.20 -6.38
N ILE A 48 -14.60 7.20 -7.39
CA ILE A 48 -16.04 6.94 -7.24
C ILE A 48 -16.44 5.84 -8.23
N ASP A 49 -16.26 4.59 -7.83
CA ASP A 49 -16.49 3.44 -8.69
C ASP A 49 -16.93 2.19 -7.91
N CYS A 50 -17.56 1.25 -8.61
CA CYS A 50 -17.99 -0.05 -8.11
C CYS A 50 -17.42 -1.18 -8.99
N GLY A 51 -16.25 -0.96 -9.59
CA GLY A 51 -15.69 -1.83 -10.63
C GLY A 51 -15.11 -3.15 -10.09
N GLY A 52 -14.94 -3.25 -8.77
CA GLY A 52 -14.43 -4.45 -8.11
C GLY A 52 -12.92 -4.67 -8.30
N GLY A 53 -12.19 -3.66 -8.79
CA GLY A 53 -10.72 -3.65 -8.92
C GLY A 53 -10.11 -4.72 -9.85
N GLY A 54 -10.93 -5.51 -10.55
CA GLY A 54 -10.48 -6.70 -11.29
C GLY A 54 -10.34 -7.94 -10.39
N ASN A 55 -10.73 -7.81 -9.12
CA ASN A 55 -10.55 -8.80 -8.07
C ASN A 55 -11.87 -9.25 -7.42
N ASP A 56 -13.01 -8.93 -8.02
CA ASP A 56 -14.35 -9.20 -7.48
C ASP A 56 -14.57 -8.57 -6.09
N GLU A 57 -13.95 -7.42 -5.84
CA GLU A 57 -14.09 -6.66 -4.58
C GLU A 57 -15.55 -6.20 -4.38
N ARG A 58 -16.01 -6.15 -3.12
CA ARG A 58 -17.42 -5.95 -2.76
C ARG A 58 -17.80 -4.49 -2.53
N GLN A 59 -16.84 -3.63 -2.23
CA GLN A 59 -17.09 -2.21 -2.00
C GLN A 59 -17.28 -1.43 -3.30
N CYS A 60 -18.01 -0.32 -3.19
CA CYS A 60 -17.77 0.82 -4.06
C CYS A 60 -16.90 1.84 -3.35
N TYR A 61 -15.95 2.43 -4.06
CA TYR A 61 -15.26 3.61 -3.60
C TYR A 61 -16.19 4.82 -3.68
N ALA A 62 -16.18 5.64 -2.64
CA ALA A 62 -17.01 6.83 -2.52
C ALA A 62 -16.22 7.93 -1.82
N ASP A 63 -16.45 9.17 -2.25
CA ASP A 63 -15.90 10.36 -1.63
C ASP A 63 -16.93 10.97 -0.69
N THR A 64 -16.95 10.48 0.55
CA THR A 64 -17.83 10.96 1.61
C THR A 64 -17.05 11.06 2.91
N PRO A 65 -17.43 11.94 3.85
CA PRO A 65 -16.74 12.07 5.13
C PRO A 65 -16.63 10.77 5.94
N GLU A 66 -17.54 9.81 5.74
CA GLU A 66 -17.51 8.51 6.43
C GLU A 66 -16.53 7.51 5.81
N THR A 67 -16.16 7.67 4.53
CA THR A 67 -15.26 6.76 3.80
C THR A 67 -13.88 7.34 3.53
N LEU A 68 -13.78 8.67 3.46
CA LEU A 68 -12.56 9.42 3.19
C LEU A 68 -12.57 10.69 4.03
N SER A 69 -11.57 10.85 4.90
CA SER A 69 -11.37 12.11 5.63
C SER A 69 -9.90 12.39 5.87
N VAL A 70 -9.55 13.67 6.00
CA VAL A 70 -8.24 14.12 6.47
C VAL A 70 -8.48 14.98 7.70
N LYS A 71 -7.97 14.55 8.85
CA LYS A 71 -8.05 15.28 10.12
C LYS A 71 -7.00 14.78 11.09
N ASP A 72 -6.61 15.63 12.04
CA ASP A 72 -5.68 15.28 13.12
C ASP A 72 -4.34 14.72 12.60
N GLY A 73 -3.84 15.27 11.48
CA GLY A 73 -2.57 14.88 10.87
C GLY A 73 -2.58 13.53 10.14
N ALA A 74 -3.74 13.01 9.74
CA ALA A 74 -3.82 11.74 9.03
C ALA A 74 -4.95 11.70 8.00
N LEU A 75 -4.67 11.03 6.89
CA LEU A 75 -5.69 10.48 5.99
C LEU A 75 -6.35 9.27 6.65
N ARG A 76 -7.66 9.16 6.52
CA ARG A 76 -8.44 7.99 6.93
C ARG A 76 -9.31 7.50 5.78
N LEU A 77 -9.09 6.26 5.38
CA LEU A 77 -9.97 5.54 4.47
C LEU A 77 -10.71 4.47 5.26
N THR A 78 -12.04 4.54 5.27
CA THR A 78 -12.86 3.66 6.11
C THR A 78 -13.82 2.87 5.24
N VAL A 79 -13.83 1.55 5.40
CA VAL A 79 -14.86 0.71 4.81
C VAL A 79 -16.01 0.51 5.80
N ILE A 80 -17.24 0.68 5.31
CA ILE A 80 -18.48 0.59 6.07
C ILE A 80 -19.55 -0.19 5.30
N LYS A 81 -20.46 -0.85 6.03
CA LYS A 81 -21.68 -1.42 5.44
C LYS A 81 -22.70 -0.30 5.21
N ARG A 82 -22.71 0.23 4.00
CA ARG A 82 -23.63 1.28 3.55
C ARG A 82 -23.86 1.13 2.06
N LYS A 83 -25.13 1.06 1.67
CA LYS A 83 -25.51 1.06 0.26
C LYS A 83 -24.99 2.33 -0.42
N THR A 84 -24.29 2.17 -1.52
CA THR A 84 -23.65 3.24 -2.29
C THR A 84 -23.63 2.87 -3.77
N TRP A 85 -23.11 3.74 -4.62
CA TRP A 85 -23.07 3.56 -6.05
C TRP A 85 -21.82 4.22 -6.67
N GLY A 86 -21.51 3.84 -7.90
CA GLY A 86 -20.34 4.30 -8.63
C GLY A 86 -20.29 3.69 -10.03
N VAL A 87 -19.31 4.13 -10.82
CA VAL A 87 -19.12 3.63 -12.19
C VAL A 87 -18.78 2.13 -12.16
N ALA A 88 -19.45 1.33 -12.98
CA ALA A 88 -19.29 -0.13 -13.01
C ALA A 88 -17.99 -0.58 -13.70
N ASN A 89 -17.42 0.24 -14.57
CA ASN A 89 -16.16 -0.02 -15.26
C ASN A 89 -15.31 1.26 -15.30
N PRO A 90 -14.49 1.54 -14.26
CA PRO A 90 -13.66 2.73 -14.22
C PRO A 90 -12.55 2.75 -15.29
N TRP A 91 -12.18 1.60 -15.86
CA TRP A 91 -11.17 1.53 -16.93
C TRP A 91 -11.69 2.03 -18.29
N ALA A 92 -13.01 2.09 -18.49
CA ALA A 92 -13.61 2.67 -19.68
C ALA A 92 -13.67 4.22 -19.62
N GLY A 93 -13.33 4.81 -18.48
CA GLY A 93 -13.37 6.25 -18.23
C GLY A 93 -14.24 6.63 -17.03
N PRO A 94 -14.35 7.93 -16.73
CA PRO A 94 -15.07 8.43 -15.56
C PRO A 94 -16.60 8.44 -15.75
N THR A 95 -17.08 8.03 -16.93
CA THR A 95 -18.49 7.96 -17.27
C THR A 95 -18.85 6.53 -17.68
N GLY A 96 -20.08 6.12 -17.43
CA GLY A 96 -20.55 4.79 -17.80
C GLY A 96 -21.74 4.34 -16.97
N PRO A 97 -22.18 3.08 -17.16
CA PRO A 97 -23.22 2.49 -16.34
C PRO A 97 -22.85 2.55 -14.86
N LEU A 98 -23.82 2.91 -14.02
CA LEU A 98 -23.65 2.90 -12.58
C LEU A 98 -24.06 1.52 -12.03
N LYS A 99 -23.35 1.09 -10.99
CA LYS A 99 -23.68 -0.10 -10.19
C LYS A 99 -23.92 0.35 -8.75
N THR A 100 -24.78 -0.37 -8.04
CA THR A 100 -24.99 -0.22 -6.61
C THR A 100 -24.23 -1.33 -5.88
N GLY A 101 -23.57 -0.99 -4.77
CA GLY A 101 -22.94 -1.93 -3.84
C GLY A 101 -23.46 -1.74 -2.43
N ASP A 102 -23.26 -2.75 -1.58
CA ASP A 102 -23.71 -2.74 -0.18
C ASP A 102 -22.66 -2.21 0.81
N TYR A 103 -21.43 -1.99 0.33
CA TYR A 103 -20.31 -1.48 1.11
C TYR A 103 -19.71 -0.25 0.44
N ALA A 104 -19.33 0.73 1.24
CA ALA A 104 -18.67 1.95 0.80
C ALA A 104 -17.26 2.01 1.40
N SER A 105 -16.27 2.44 0.63
CA SER A 105 -14.89 2.64 1.10
C SER A 105 -14.20 3.82 0.42
N GLY A 106 -12.96 4.12 0.79
CA GLY A 106 -12.14 5.18 0.23
C GLY A 106 -10.99 4.65 -0.65
N LYS A 107 -10.71 5.39 -1.73
CA LYS A 107 -9.54 5.23 -2.60
C LYS A 107 -9.11 6.59 -3.12
N ILE A 108 -7.82 6.85 -3.11
CA ILE A 108 -7.21 8.05 -3.69
C ILE A 108 -6.05 7.68 -4.62
N VAL A 109 -5.86 8.48 -5.66
CA VAL A 109 -4.81 8.28 -6.66
C VAL A 109 -4.09 9.59 -6.97
N THR A 110 -2.80 9.52 -7.32
CA THR A 110 -2.04 10.68 -7.83
C THR A 110 -2.02 10.76 -9.35
N GLN A 111 -2.72 9.86 -10.06
CA GLN A 111 -2.74 9.81 -11.52
C GLN A 111 -3.10 11.17 -12.14
N GLY A 112 -2.36 11.60 -13.17
CA GLY A 112 -2.53 12.90 -13.82
C GLY A 112 -2.05 14.10 -12.99
N LYS A 113 -1.56 13.88 -11.76
CA LYS A 113 -1.05 14.93 -10.85
C LYS A 113 0.43 14.71 -10.56
N PHE A 114 0.77 13.53 -10.04
CA PHE A 114 2.13 13.14 -9.71
C PHE A 114 2.39 11.68 -10.07
N SER A 115 3.50 11.46 -10.77
CA SER A 115 4.08 10.14 -11.00
C SER A 115 5.60 10.26 -10.97
N TRP A 116 6.26 9.18 -10.60
CA TRP A 116 7.71 9.14 -10.46
C TRP A 116 8.26 7.96 -11.22
N ARG A 117 9.43 8.13 -11.84
CA ARG A 117 10.23 7.02 -12.32
C ARG A 117 11.43 6.88 -11.41
N TYR A 118 11.55 5.73 -10.77
CA TYR A 118 12.54 5.45 -9.73
C TYR A 118 12.40 6.36 -8.52
N GLY A 119 12.89 5.89 -7.38
CA GLY A 119 12.72 6.61 -6.13
C GLY A 119 12.70 5.70 -4.93
N ARG A 120 12.57 6.33 -3.77
CA ARG A 120 12.11 5.72 -2.54
C ARG A 120 10.72 6.28 -2.25
N VAL A 121 9.71 5.43 -2.20
CA VAL A 121 8.34 5.79 -1.79
C VAL A 121 8.10 5.19 -0.42
N GLU A 122 7.73 6.03 0.54
CA GLU A 122 7.49 5.67 1.93
C GLU A 122 6.11 6.13 2.36
N ALA A 123 5.41 5.31 3.14
CA ALA A 123 4.19 5.69 3.82
C ALA A 123 4.21 5.19 5.25
N ARG A 124 3.91 6.06 6.21
CA ARG A 124 3.65 5.66 7.60
C ARG A 124 2.16 5.45 7.78
N ALA A 125 1.76 4.21 7.99
CA ALA A 125 0.36 3.83 8.04
C ALA A 125 0.04 2.86 9.18
N ARG A 126 -1.20 2.90 9.65
CA ARG A 126 -1.84 1.91 10.50
C ARG A 126 -2.89 1.18 9.69
N VAL A 127 -2.66 -0.11 9.49
CA VAL A 127 -3.55 -0.99 8.71
C VAL A 127 -4.61 -1.63 9.60
N PRO A 128 -5.89 -1.69 9.15
CA PRO A 128 -6.93 -2.39 9.88
C PRO A 128 -6.85 -3.91 9.70
N GLY A 129 -7.46 -4.65 10.62
CA GLY A 129 -7.63 -6.09 10.53
C GLY A 129 -9.08 -6.53 10.36
N GLY A 130 -9.28 -7.84 10.17
CA GLY A 130 -10.59 -8.48 10.04
C GLY A 130 -10.80 -9.20 8.71
N GLN A 131 -11.62 -10.25 8.73
CA GLN A 131 -11.85 -11.11 7.56
C GLN A 131 -12.57 -10.32 6.46
N GLY A 132 -11.99 -10.32 5.26
CA GLY A 132 -12.42 -9.53 4.11
C GLY A 132 -11.71 -8.20 3.96
N VAL A 133 -11.01 -7.69 4.98
CA VAL A 133 -10.38 -6.35 4.94
C VAL A 133 -9.04 -6.41 4.18
N TRP A 134 -8.85 -5.50 3.21
CA TRP A 134 -7.68 -5.47 2.33
C TRP A 134 -7.18 -4.04 2.08
N PRO A 135 -6.36 -3.47 2.99
CA PRO A 135 -5.67 -2.20 2.74
C PRO A 135 -4.52 -2.38 1.74
N ALA A 136 -4.33 -1.39 0.88
CA ALA A 136 -3.22 -1.37 -0.07
C ALA A 136 -2.61 0.04 -0.24
N ILE A 137 -1.29 0.09 -0.37
CA ILE A 137 -0.51 1.23 -0.89
C ILE A 137 0.35 0.68 -2.02
N TRP A 138 0.10 1.15 -3.24
CA TRP A 138 0.60 0.52 -4.45
C TRP A 138 0.70 1.53 -5.58
N MET A 139 1.34 1.15 -6.67
CA MET A 139 1.67 2.03 -7.76
C MET A 139 1.33 1.40 -9.10
N MET A 140 0.80 2.22 -10.00
CA MET A 140 0.45 1.85 -11.37
C MET A 140 1.14 2.80 -12.36
N PRO A 141 1.44 2.37 -13.60
CA PRO A 141 2.06 3.21 -14.60
C PRO A 141 1.15 4.40 -14.94
N GLU A 142 1.74 5.59 -15.06
CA GLU A 142 1.01 6.79 -15.53
C GLU A 142 0.47 6.58 -16.95
N LEU A 143 1.28 5.94 -17.80
CA LEU A 143 0.93 5.60 -19.17
C LEU A 143 1.17 4.11 -19.43
N SER A 144 0.23 3.46 -20.12
CA SER A 144 0.33 2.05 -20.50
C SER A 144 1.24 1.84 -21.73
N VAL A 145 2.51 2.25 -21.65
CA VAL A 145 3.49 2.21 -22.75
C VAL A 145 3.66 0.81 -23.35
N TYR A 146 3.58 -0.23 -22.51
CA TYR A 146 3.73 -1.63 -22.93
C TYR A 146 2.38 -2.32 -23.21
N GLY A 147 1.27 -1.57 -23.19
CA GLY A 147 -0.09 -2.07 -23.27
C GLY A 147 -0.78 -2.17 -21.90
N GLY A 148 -2.06 -2.56 -21.90
CA GLY A 148 -2.85 -2.69 -20.67
C GLY A 148 -2.27 -3.67 -19.67
N TRP A 149 -2.79 -3.65 -18.44
CA TRP A 149 -2.37 -4.56 -17.37
C TRP A 149 -2.40 -6.04 -17.82
N PRO A 150 -1.39 -6.86 -17.49
CA PRO A 150 -0.25 -6.55 -16.62
C PRO A 150 0.99 -6.03 -17.37
N ARG A 151 0.88 -5.74 -18.66
CA ARG A 151 2.07 -5.49 -19.51
C ARG A 151 2.87 -4.27 -19.11
N SER A 152 2.21 -3.23 -18.57
CA SER A 152 2.87 -1.99 -18.13
C SER A 152 3.25 -1.97 -16.65
N GLY A 153 3.08 -3.09 -15.95
CA GLY A 153 3.58 -3.25 -14.58
C GLY A 153 2.62 -2.75 -13.49
N GLU A 154 2.91 -3.17 -12.26
CA GLU A 154 2.30 -2.76 -10.98
C GLU A 154 3.33 -2.99 -9.87
N ILE A 155 3.41 -2.08 -8.89
CA ILE A 155 4.31 -2.20 -7.73
C ILE A 155 3.50 -2.01 -6.45
N ASP A 156 3.33 -3.09 -5.68
CA ASP A 156 2.62 -3.11 -4.41
C ASP A 156 3.61 -2.90 -3.27
N ILE A 157 3.53 -1.75 -2.60
CA ILE A 157 4.42 -1.37 -1.49
C ILE A 157 3.95 -2.05 -0.20
N LEU A 158 2.63 -2.09 -0.03
CA LEU A 158 1.94 -2.66 1.11
C LEU A 158 0.66 -3.29 0.63
N GLU A 159 0.50 -4.57 0.89
CA GLU A 159 -0.82 -5.22 0.99
C GLU A 159 -0.88 -6.05 2.27
N THR A 160 -2.05 -6.05 2.91
CA THR A 160 -2.41 -7.06 3.90
C THR A 160 -3.80 -7.56 3.57
N VAL A 161 -4.08 -8.83 3.85
CA VAL A 161 -5.44 -9.37 3.79
C VAL A 161 -5.77 -10.05 5.09
N ASN A 162 -7.00 -9.90 5.56
CA ASN A 162 -7.51 -10.62 6.73
C ASN A 162 -6.63 -10.46 7.99
N LEU A 163 -5.93 -9.33 8.14
CA LEU A 163 -4.95 -9.14 9.20
C LEU A 163 -5.59 -9.39 10.56
N GLY A 164 -4.89 -10.11 11.42
CA GLY A 164 -5.35 -10.52 12.74
C GLY A 164 -6.44 -11.60 12.72
N THR A 165 -6.88 -12.16 11.60
CA THR A 165 -7.83 -13.30 11.63
C THR A 165 -7.12 -14.61 11.99
N PRO A 166 -7.84 -15.64 12.49
CA PRO A 166 -7.25 -16.96 12.66
C PRO A 166 -6.63 -17.47 11.35
N CYS A 167 -5.39 -17.92 11.43
CA CYS A 167 -4.64 -18.43 10.29
C CYS A 167 -4.36 -19.92 10.51
N PRO A 168 -4.83 -20.80 9.61
CA PRO A 168 -4.65 -22.24 9.79
C PRO A 168 -3.16 -22.64 9.73
N PRO A 169 -2.74 -23.62 10.54
CA PRO A 169 -1.32 -24.00 10.67
C PRO A 169 -0.74 -24.75 9.45
N VAL A 170 -1.47 -24.84 8.32
CA VAL A 170 -1.02 -25.59 7.14
C VAL A 170 -0.70 -24.62 6.01
N GLY A 171 0.54 -24.65 5.54
CA GLY A 171 0.92 -24.17 4.22
C GLY A 171 1.81 -22.94 4.22
N GLU A 172 1.55 -21.90 5.03
CA GLU A 172 2.33 -20.66 4.97
C GLU A 172 2.16 -19.74 6.21
N ALA A 173 3.14 -19.84 7.12
CA ALA A 173 3.81 -18.70 7.79
C ALA A 173 3.05 -17.72 8.71
N CYS A 174 1.99 -18.10 9.41
CA CYS A 174 1.44 -17.29 10.51
C CYS A 174 2.02 -17.72 11.87
N ALA A 175 3.01 -16.99 12.38
CA ALA A 175 3.85 -17.39 13.52
C ALA A 175 3.10 -17.62 14.85
N ASP A 176 1.91 -17.05 15.02
CA ASP A 176 1.13 -17.04 16.27
C ASP A 176 -0.33 -17.54 16.07
N GLY A 177 -0.61 -18.18 14.94
CA GLY A 177 -1.96 -18.63 14.59
C GLY A 177 -2.90 -17.50 14.17
N ARG A 178 -2.40 -16.28 13.98
CA ARG A 178 -3.13 -15.17 13.38
C ARG A 178 -2.43 -14.69 12.12
N GLU A 179 -3.20 -14.23 11.15
CA GLU A 179 -2.63 -13.60 9.96
C GLU A 179 -1.93 -12.31 10.39
N ASN A 180 -0.66 -12.21 10.05
CA ASN A 180 0.18 -11.09 10.45
C ASN A 180 1.11 -10.67 9.32
N ARG A 181 0.90 -11.12 8.08
CA ARG A 181 1.81 -10.83 6.99
C ARG A 181 1.45 -9.52 6.29
N VAL A 182 2.50 -8.79 5.93
CA VAL A 182 2.47 -7.78 4.88
C VAL A 182 3.15 -8.32 3.64
N PHE A 183 2.59 -8.02 2.48
CA PHE A 183 3.08 -8.44 1.17
C PHE A 183 3.64 -7.23 0.41
N GLY A 184 4.75 -7.48 -0.27
CA GLY A 184 5.27 -6.62 -1.33
C GLY A 184 5.33 -7.42 -2.61
N THR A 185 4.76 -6.87 -3.68
CA THR A 185 4.57 -7.61 -4.94
C THR A 185 4.87 -6.70 -6.13
N ILE A 186 5.35 -7.30 -7.21
CA ILE A 186 5.29 -6.69 -8.53
C ILE A 186 4.52 -7.61 -9.48
N HIS A 187 3.69 -7.02 -10.33
CA HIS A 187 2.97 -7.73 -11.39
C HIS A 187 3.44 -7.25 -12.76
N PHE A 188 3.61 -8.17 -13.71
CA PHE A 188 4.06 -7.88 -15.05
C PHE A 188 3.61 -8.98 -16.03
N ALA A 189 3.77 -8.71 -17.33
CA ALA A 189 3.59 -9.76 -18.34
C ALA A 189 4.84 -10.65 -18.43
N GLY A 190 4.66 -11.96 -18.31
CA GLY A 190 5.72 -12.96 -18.49
C GLY A 190 6.12 -13.18 -19.95
N ASP A 191 5.28 -12.82 -20.93
CA ASP A 191 5.55 -13.03 -22.35
C ASP A 191 4.82 -12.04 -23.28
N ALA A 192 4.98 -12.20 -24.61
CA ALA A 192 4.30 -11.39 -25.62
C ALA A 192 2.78 -11.56 -25.64
N THR A 193 2.23 -12.68 -25.16
CA THR A 193 0.78 -12.90 -25.08
C THR A 193 0.15 -12.07 -23.96
N GLY A 194 0.95 -11.59 -23.02
CA GLY A 194 0.50 -10.82 -21.88
C GLY A 194 0.14 -11.70 -20.69
N ALA A 195 0.64 -12.93 -20.65
CA ALA A 195 0.43 -13.83 -19.54
C ALA A 195 0.90 -13.19 -18.23
N HIS A 196 0.05 -13.18 -17.21
CA HIS A 196 0.38 -12.58 -15.92
C HIS A 196 1.49 -13.37 -15.21
N LYS A 197 2.46 -12.64 -14.66
CA LYS A 197 3.51 -13.14 -13.79
C LYS A 197 3.67 -12.15 -12.64
N GLN A 198 4.12 -12.66 -11.50
CA GLN A 198 4.38 -11.84 -10.32
C GLN A 198 5.62 -12.32 -9.57
N VAL A 199 6.25 -11.39 -8.86
CA VAL A 199 7.26 -11.68 -7.84
C VAL A 199 6.72 -11.11 -6.55
N SER A 200 6.51 -11.97 -5.56
CA SER A 200 5.90 -11.59 -4.28
C SER A 200 6.73 -12.15 -3.13
N ALA A 201 6.78 -11.40 -2.04
CA ALA A 201 7.36 -11.81 -0.78
C ALA A 201 6.55 -11.23 0.37
N SER A 202 6.67 -11.85 1.55
CA SER A 202 6.01 -11.37 2.75
C SER A 202 6.92 -11.42 3.96
N THR A 203 6.58 -10.59 4.96
CA THR A 203 7.21 -10.60 6.27
C THR A 203 6.14 -10.41 7.35
N PRO A 204 6.31 -10.93 8.57
CA PRO A 204 5.43 -10.61 9.68
C PRO A 204 5.46 -9.11 9.99
N LEU A 205 4.27 -8.52 10.12
CA LEU A 205 4.02 -7.18 10.63
C LEU A 205 4.30 -7.18 12.14
N PRO A 206 5.30 -6.44 12.62
CA PRO A 206 5.61 -6.37 14.05
C PRO A 206 4.43 -5.79 14.83
N ALA A 207 4.21 -6.23 16.06
CA ALA A 207 3.27 -5.56 16.95
C ALA A 207 3.86 -4.21 17.39
N SER A 208 3.14 -3.11 17.18
CA SER A 208 3.51 -1.78 17.68
C SER A 208 2.50 -1.25 18.72
N PRO A 209 2.95 -0.60 19.82
CA PRO A 209 2.07 0.07 20.77
C PRO A 209 1.21 1.19 20.18
N ASP A 210 1.68 1.86 19.12
CA ASP A 210 0.94 2.93 18.42
C ASP A 210 0.19 2.43 17.16
N GLY A 211 0.49 1.21 16.72
CA GLY A 211 -0.11 0.56 15.55
C GLY A 211 0.33 1.12 14.19
N PHE A 212 1.29 2.04 14.13
CA PHE A 212 1.81 2.58 12.88
C PHE A 212 3.15 1.94 12.50
N HIS A 213 3.31 1.66 11.21
CA HIS A 213 4.55 1.16 10.62
C HIS A 213 4.93 1.98 9.39
N VAL A 214 6.22 1.97 9.04
CA VAL A 214 6.72 2.59 7.81
C VAL A 214 6.90 1.52 6.75
N TYR A 215 6.12 1.61 5.70
CA TYR A 215 6.20 0.75 4.52
C TYR A 215 6.95 1.49 3.43
N ALA A 216 7.90 0.84 2.78
CA ALA A 216 8.67 1.49 1.72
C ALA A 216 9.00 0.57 0.56
N VAL A 217 9.13 1.16 -0.62
CA VAL A 217 9.83 0.56 -1.75
C VAL A 217 10.96 1.49 -2.19
N GLU A 218 12.14 0.92 -2.40
CA GLU A 218 13.18 1.54 -3.21
C GLU A 218 13.19 0.91 -4.58
N TRP A 219 13.06 1.74 -5.61
CA TRP A 219 12.94 1.31 -6.99
C TRP A 219 13.97 2.04 -7.84
N SER A 220 14.78 1.25 -8.54
CA SER A 220 15.81 1.71 -9.48
C SER A 220 15.87 0.76 -10.69
N PRO A 221 16.69 1.06 -11.72
CA PRO A 221 16.93 0.12 -12.81
C PRO A 221 17.49 -1.24 -12.34
N GLU A 222 18.20 -1.27 -11.21
CA GLU A 222 18.92 -2.45 -10.72
C GLU A 222 18.08 -3.32 -9.78
N ALA A 223 17.14 -2.73 -9.03
CA ALA A 223 16.36 -3.46 -8.05
C ALA A 223 15.05 -2.76 -7.68
N ILE A 224 14.08 -3.56 -7.23
CA ILE A 224 12.91 -3.13 -6.46
C ILE A 224 13.04 -3.82 -5.10
N VAL A 225 13.11 -3.04 -4.04
CA VAL A 225 13.44 -3.50 -2.69
C VAL A 225 12.37 -3.01 -1.73
N TRP A 226 11.78 -3.93 -0.97
CA TRP A 226 10.73 -3.61 0.00
C TRP A 226 11.27 -3.58 1.42
N PHE A 227 10.77 -2.62 2.18
CA PHE A 227 11.14 -2.39 3.56
C PHE A 227 9.90 -2.30 4.45
N LEU A 228 10.06 -2.80 5.67
CA LEU A 228 9.14 -2.58 6.79
C LEU A 228 9.93 -2.02 7.96
N ASP A 229 9.55 -0.85 8.45
CA ASP A 229 10.22 -0.12 9.52
C ASP A 229 11.74 0.05 9.26
N GLY A 230 12.08 0.38 8.01
CA GLY A 230 13.46 0.55 7.55
C GLY A 230 14.25 -0.74 7.35
N ARG A 231 13.65 -1.92 7.57
CA ARG A 231 14.29 -3.22 7.38
C ARG A 231 13.91 -3.82 6.04
N GLU A 232 14.89 -4.06 5.18
CA GLU A 232 14.69 -4.81 3.93
C GLU A 232 14.17 -6.22 4.26
N TYR A 233 13.08 -6.63 3.61
CA TYR A 233 12.55 -8.00 3.71
C TYR A 233 12.42 -8.71 2.36
N ALA A 234 12.47 -7.96 1.25
CA ALA A 234 12.39 -8.52 -0.08
C ALA A 234 13.15 -7.67 -1.09
N ARG A 235 13.64 -8.33 -2.13
CA ARG A 235 14.36 -7.72 -3.25
C ARG A 235 14.07 -8.49 -4.52
N ALA A 236 13.67 -7.78 -5.56
CA ALA A 236 13.61 -8.26 -6.92
C ALA A 236 14.66 -7.52 -7.77
N THR A 237 15.20 -8.20 -8.75
CA THR A 237 16.19 -7.70 -9.70
C THR A 237 15.67 -7.89 -11.14
N PRO A 238 16.33 -7.32 -12.16
CA PRO A 238 15.96 -7.56 -13.56
C PRO A 238 15.89 -9.02 -13.99
N GLN A 239 16.52 -9.95 -13.27
CA GLN A 239 16.38 -11.38 -13.55
C GLN A 239 15.05 -11.97 -13.08
N ASP A 240 14.44 -11.36 -12.06
CA ASP A 240 13.19 -11.82 -11.46
C ASP A 240 11.97 -11.32 -12.25
N TRP A 241 12.05 -10.10 -12.80
CA TRP A 241 10.96 -9.48 -13.56
C TRP A 241 11.13 -9.48 -15.09
N LYS A 242 11.98 -10.35 -15.61
CA LYS A 242 12.13 -10.50 -17.06
C LYS A 242 10.98 -11.28 -17.68
N ARG A 243 10.73 -10.96 -18.94
CA ARG A 243 9.92 -11.78 -19.83
C ARG A 243 10.68 -13.04 -20.22
N ASP A 244 9.95 -14.15 -20.33
CA ASP A 244 10.50 -15.45 -20.69
C ASP A 244 10.85 -15.51 -22.20
N ASP A 245 10.27 -14.60 -23.00
CA ASP A 245 10.41 -14.54 -24.47
C ASP A 245 11.35 -13.42 -24.98
N ARG A 246 12.00 -12.67 -24.08
CA ARG A 246 12.88 -11.54 -24.43
C ARG A 246 14.11 -11.48 -23.50
N PRO A 247 15.20 -10.80 -23.91
CA PRO A 247 16.27 -10.42 -22.98
C PRO A 247 15.72 -9.57 -21.82
N ALA A 248 16.47 -9.48 -20.72
CA ALA A 248 16.08 -8.78 -19.48
C ALA A 248 15.65 -7.31 -19.64
N SER A 249 15.92 -6.69 -20.80
CA SER A 249 15.60 -5.29 -21.10
C SER A 249 14.11 -5.00 -21.39
N ALA A 250 13.21 -5.99 -21.30
CA ALA A 250 11.77 -5.80 -21.56
C ALA A 250 10.93 -5.66 -20.27
N ALA A 251 11.54 -5.15 -19.20
CA ALA A 251 10.92 -4.95 -17.90
C ALA A 251 10.02 -3.71 -17.89
N PRO A 252 8.76 -3.78 -17.40
CA PRO A 252 7.85 -2.64 -17.48
C PRO A 252 8.05 -1.59 -16.37
N PHE A 253 9.09 -1.72 -15.56
CA PHE A 253 9.38 -0.86 -14.41
C PHE A 253 10.38 0.26 -14.74
N ASP A 254 10.31 0.79 -15.97
CA ASP A 254 11.17 1.87 -16.47
C ASP A 254 10.38 3.12 -16.92
N GLN A 255 9.09 3.16 -16.61
CA GLN A 255 8.18 4.28 -16.86
C GLN A 255 7.81 4.99 -15.55
N PRO A 256 7.25 6.21 -15.58
CA PRO A 256 6.68 6.84 -14.39
C PRO A 256 5.45 6.10 -13.87
N PHE A 257 5.36 5.93 -12.55
CA PHE A 257 4.24 5.31 -11.85
C PHE A 257 3.58 6.32 -10.89
N HIS A 258 2.25 6.36 -10.86
CA HIS A 258 1.47 7.12 -9.89
C HIS A 258 1.13 6.22 -8.69
N LEU A 259 0.85 6.86 -7.55
CA LEU A 259 0.53 6.19 -6.29
C LEU A 259 -0.99 6.02 -6.13
N ILE A 260 -1.39 4.91 -5.52
CA ILE A 260 -2.75 4.55 -5.16
C ILE A 260 -2.77 4.14 -3.69
N ILE A 261 -3.74 4.66 -2.94
CA ILE A 261 -4.03 4.24 -1.58
C ILE A 261 -5.51 3.90 -1.50
N ASN A 262 -5.84 2.69 -1.08
CA ASN A 262 -7.23 2.27 -0.91
C ASN A 262 -7.40 1.29 0.25
N LEU A 263 -8.67 1.16 0.66
CA LEU A 263 -9.11 0.10 1.53
C LEU A 263 -10.18 -0.73 0.82
N ALA A 264 -9.81 -1.87 0.28
CA ALA A 264 -10.76 -2.82 -0.32
C ALA A 264 -11.44 -3.70 0.75
N PHE A 265 -12.57 -4.31 0.38
CA PHE A 265 -13.29 -5.26 1.20
C PHE A 265 -13.89 -6.39 0.37
N GLY A 266 -13.62 -7.62 0.79
CA GLY A 266 -13.89 -8.82 0.00
C GLY A 266 -13.01 -8.90 -1.26
N GLY A 267 -13.36 -9.80 -2.16
CA GLY A 267 -12.59 -10.10 -3.36
C GLY A 267 -11.96 -11.49 -3.33
N ARG A 268 -11.50 -11.95 -4.51
CA ARG A 268 -11.02 -13.31 -4.75
C ARG A 268 -9.95 -13.75 -3.74
N TRP A 269 -9.01 -12.86 -3.40
CA TRP A 269 -7.94 -13.18 -2.47
C TRP A 269 -8.42 -13.28 -1.01
N PRO A 270 -8.89 -12.20 -0.34
CA PRO A 270 -9.27 -12.29 1.07
C PRO A 270 -10.37 -13.32 1.35
N GLU A 271 -11.27 -13.57 0.40
CA GLU A 271 -12.35 -14.55 0.58
C GLU A 271 -11.92 -16.02 0.37
N SER A 272 -10.73 -16.28 -0.18
CA SER A 272 -10.23 -17.64 -0.42
C SER A 272 -9.31 -18.18 0.68
N VAL A 273 -8.79 -17.30 1.55
CA VAL A 273 -7.85 -17.63 2.63
C VAL A 273 -8.42 -17.37 4.02
N ASN A 274 -7.73 -17.84 5.07
CA ASN A 274 -8.12 -17.72 6.48
C ASN A 274 -9.50 -18.35 6.76
N ALA A 275 -10.47 -17.58 7.28
CA ALA A 275 -11.81 -18.07 7.58
C ALA A 275 -12.68 -18.26 6.33
N LYS A 276 -12.20 -17.80 5.16
CA LYS A 276 -12.94 -17.70 3.89
C LYS A 276 -14.13 -16.74 3.97
N GLY A 277 -14.58 -16.27 2.81
CA GLY A 277 -15.64 -15.26 2.73
C GLY A 277 -15.27 -13.94 3.43
N ILE A 278 -16.30 -13.21 3.85
CA ILE A 278 -16.18 -11.92 4.56
C ILE A 278 -16.82 -12.01 5.95
N ASP A 279 -16.35 -11.20 6.89
CA ASP A 279 -16.98 -11.01 8.20
C ASP A 279 -17.35 -9.54 8.40
N GLU A 280 -18.65 -9.24 8.38
CA GLU A 280 -19.13 -7.87 8.59
C GLU A 280 -18.89 -7.37 10.03
N ALA A 281 -18.60 -8.26 11.00
CA ALA A 281 -18.22 -7.85 12.35
C ALA A 281 -16.87 -7.11 12.39
N ALA A 282 -16.08 -7.18 11.30
CA ALA A 282 -14.87 -6.38 11.13
C ALA A 282 -15.16 -4.90 10.79
N LEU A 283 -16.40 -4.55 10.45
CA LEU A 283 -16.76 -3.20 10.01
C LEU A 283 -17.29 -2.34 11.18
N PRO A 284 -16.97 -1.03 11.23
CA PRO A 284 -16.11 -0.31 10.29
C PRO A 284 -14.62 -0.64 10.48
N ALA A 285 -13.88 -0.67 9.38
CA ALA A 285 -12.42 -0.84 9.38
C ALA A 285 -11.77 0.39 8.75
N THR A 286 -10.68 0.90 9.33
CA THR A 286 -10.04 2.16 8.90
C THR A 286 -8.54 1.96 8.63
N LEU A 287 -8.10 2.32 7.43
CA LEU A 287 -6.70 2.56 7.09
C LEU A 287 -6.37 4.01 7.42
N GLU A 288 -5.37 4.22 8.28
CA GLU A 288 -4.87 5.54 8.62
C GLU A 288 -3.46 5.74 8.07
N VAL A 289 -3.24 6.85 7.36
CA VAL A 289 -1.92 7.21 6.80
C VAL A 289 -1.53 8.55 7.37
N ASP A 290 -0.44 8.56 8.14
CA ASP A 290 0.15 9.74 8.79
C ASP A 290 0.85 10.62 7.74
N TRP A 291 1.68 10.02 6.90
CA TRP A 291 2.32 10.73 5.80
C TRP A 291 2.71 9.78 4.67
N VAL A 292 2.90 10.37 3.49
CA VAL A 292 3.55 9.76 2.31
C VAL A 292 4.69 10.66 1.88
N ARG A 293 5.86 10.06 1.62
CA ARG A 293 7.05 10.79 1.16
C ARG A 293 7.67 10.07 -0.03
N VAL A 294 8.09 10.84 -1.02
CA VAL A 294 8.82 10.36 -2.18
C VAL A 294 10.16 11.07 -2.26
N SER A 295 11.22 10.29 -2.28
CA SER A 295 12.60 10.76 -2.41
C SER A 295 13.23 10.21 -3.68
N GLN A 296 14.11 10.99 -4.31
CA GLN A 296 14.89 10.55 -5.46
C GLN A 296 16.37 10.82 -5.23
N ARG A 297 17.25 9.97 -5.77
CA ARG A 297 18.69 10.20 -5.69
C ARG A 297 19.03 11.45 -6.50
N THR A 298 19.79 12.40 -5.93
CA THR A 298 20.43 13.45 -6.72
C THR A 298 21.40 12.77 -7.69
N SER A 299 21.20 12.95 -9.00
CA SER A 299 21.65 12.08 -10.09
C SER A 299 23.06 11.47 -9.96
N GLN A 300 23.20 10.22 -10.39
CA GLN A 300 24.31 9.90 -11.29
C GLN A 300 23.76 10.13 -12.70
N ASP A 301 24.27 11.14 -13.38
CA ASP A 301 24.08 11.30 -14.83
C ASP A 301 24.70 10.11 -15.58
#